data_AF-A0A3N5KRQ0-F1
#
_entry.id   AF-A0A3N5KRQ0-F1
#
_cell.length_a   1.000
_cell.length_b   1.000
_cell.length_c   1.000
_cell.angle_alpha   90.00
_cell.angle_beta   90.00
_cell.angle_gamma   90.00
#
_symmetry.space_group_name_H-M   'P 1'
#
loop_
_entity.id
_entity.type
_entity.pdbx_description
1 polymer ?
#
loop_
_entity_poly.entity_id
_entity_poly.type
_entity_poly.pdbx_seq_one_letter_code
_entity_poly.pdbx_strand_id
1 'polypeptide(L)'
;GLAAGSVPALGAEHPALKAFPSAPEGVEHFVIVLPHKERGEDDAFRVEIMVGKEVLTDGVNLVRLGGTIEPRTLTGWGYTYYEVTGPSAAMSTMMAPPPGAPMVQSFVAASPLHVRYNSRLPIVVYVPRGYEVRYRIWQAPETAEKAERGEPPWPNSNGALSGGSGHFTFFPPAGWSIMSPATQSAMRRGCGTFS
;
A
#
# COMPACT_ATOMS: atom_id res chain seq x y z
N GLY A 1 -24.91 -21.51 -10.36
CA GLY A 1 -24.01 -21.96 -9.29
C GLY A 1 -22.59 -21.87 -9.81
N LEU A 2 -21.75 -21.03 -9.19
CA LEU A 2 -20.33 -20.95 -9.53
C LEU A 2 -19.59 -22.04 -8.76
N ALA A 3 -18.99 -22.97 -9.49
CA ALA A 3 -18.08 -23.97 -8.92
C ALA A 3 -16.78 -23.27 -8.50
N ALA A 4 -16.50 -23.26 -7.20
CA ALA A 4 -15.19 -22.91 -6.67
C ALA A 4 -14.22 -24.05 -7.03
N GLY A 5 -13.38 -23.83 -8.04
CA GLY A 5 -12.30 -24.73 -8.38
C GLY A 5 -11.27 -24.73 -7.26
N SER A 6 -11.15 -25.86 -6.56
CA SER A 6 -10.05 -26.13 -5.63
C SER A 6 -8.75 -26.22 -6.43
N VAL A 7 -7.88 -25.22 -6.31
CA VAL A 7 -6.52 -25.28 -6.87
C VAL A 7 -5.71 -26.22 -5.96
N PRO A 8 -5.20 -27.36 -6.45
CA PRO A 8 -4.33 -28.19 -5.63
C PRO A 8 -3.02 -27.43 -5.39
N ALA A 9 -2.61 -27.33 -4.12
CA ALA A 9 -1.23 -27.05 -3.77
C ALA A 9 -0.41 -28.30 -4.13
N LEU A 10 -0.17 -28.52 -5.42
CA LEU A 10 0.70 -29.58 -5.90
C LEU A 10 2.12 -29.24 -5.45
N GLY A 11 2.73 -30.16 -4.70
CA GLY A 11 4.08 -30.03 -4.15
C GLY A 11 5.04 -29.42 -5.16
N ALA A 12 5.73 -28.39 -4.73
CA ALA A 12 6.53 -27.53 -5.58
C ALA A 12 7.78 -28.27 -6.11
N GLU A 13 7.62 -29.04 -7.19
CA GLU A 13 8.75 -29.51 -7.98
C GLU A 13 8.88 -28.61 -9.22
N HIS A 14 9.70 -27.56 -9.10
CA HIS A 14 10.06 -26.71 -10.24
C HIS A 14 11.58 -26.76 -10.43
N PRO A 15 12.12 -26.95 -11.66
CA PRO A 15 13.56 -27.08 -11.90
C PRO A 15 14.41 -25.94 -11.33
N ALA A 16 13.87 -24.72 -11.35
CA ALA A 16 14.53 -23.54 -10.79
C ALA A 16 14.77 -23.62 -9.27
N LEU A 17 14.04 -24.45 -8.52
CA LEU A 17 14.20 -24.57 -7.07
C LEU A 17 15.58 -25.09 -6.67
N LYS A 18 16.25 -25.84 -7.55
CA LYS A 18 17.61 -26.33 -7.34
C LYS A 18 18.65 -25.21 -7.19
N ALA A 19 18.34 -24.02 -7.66
CA ALA A 19 19.22 -22.86 -7.56
C ALA A 19 19.17 -22.20 -6.17
N PHE A 20 18.06 -22.34 -5.45
CA PHE A 20 17.86 -21.63 -4.20
C PHE A 20 18.56 -22.36 -3.04
N PRO A 21 19.26 -21.64 -2.16
CA PRO A 21 19.94 -22.25 -1.02
C PRO A 21 18.94 -22.89 -0.06
N SER A 22 19.40 -23.85 0.75
CA SER A 22 18.59 -24.32 1.88
C SER A 22 18.43 -23.20 2.91
N ALA A 23 17.29 -23.19 3.60
CA ALA A 23 17.05 -22.21 4.65
C ALA A 23 18.05 -22.41 5.80
N PRO A 24 18.68 -21.33 6.32
CA PRO A 24 19.57 -21.41 7.48
C PRO A 24 18.79 -21.81 8.74
N GLU A 25 19.52 -22.14 9.81
CA GLU A 25 18.89 -22.51 11.08
C GLU A 25 17.97 -21.39 11.60
N GLY A 26 16.78 -21.78 12.08
CA GLY A 26 15.76 -20.83 12.56
C GLY A 26 14.96 -20.12 11.45
N VAL A 27 15.22 -20.43 10.18
CA VAL A 27 14.49 -19.91 9.02
C VAL A 27 13.85 -21.06 8.27
N GLU A 28 12.68 -20.81 7.69
CA GLU A 28 11.95 -21.72 6.82
C GLU A 28 11.75 -21.04 5.47
N HIS A 29 11.70 -21.80 4.38
CA HIS A 29 11.36 -21.25 3.07
C HIS A 29 10.03 -21.81 2.59
N PHE A 30 9.24 -20.94 1.99
CA PHE A 30 7.95 -21.25 1.38
C PHE A 30 8.05 -21.04 -0.12
N VAL A 31 7.42 -21.94 -0.88
CA VAL A 31 7.41 -21.90 -2.34
C VAL A 31 6.00 -21.71 -2.84
N ILE A 32 5.77 -20.67 -3.62
CA ILE A 32 4.49 -20.39 -4.28
C ILE A 32 4.67 -20.66 -5.77
N VAL A 33 3.99 -21.71 -6.26
CA VAL A 33 3.89 -22.02 -7.69
C VAL A 33 2.62 -21.37 -8.22
N LEU A 34 2.76 -20.47 -9.18
CA LEU A 34 1.64 -19.75 -9.76
C LEU A 34 0.99 -20.56 -10.88
N PRO A 35 -0.34 -20.50 -11.03
CA PRO A 35 -1.02 -21.07 -12.19
C PRO A 35 -0.44 -20.57 -13.51
N HIS A 36 -0.30 -21.47 -14.48
CA HIS A 36 0.21 -21.11 -15.80
C HIS A 36 -0.69 -20.07 -16.49
N LYS A 37 -0.06 -19.15 -17.21
CA LYS A 37 -0.69 -18.10 -18.00
C LYS A 37 0.07 -17.93 -19.31
N GLU A 38 -0.66 -17.60 -20.37
CA GLU A 38 -0.05 -17.36 -21.67
C GLU A 38 0.75 -16.05 -21.68
N ARG A 39 1.66 -15.93 -22.64
CA ARG A 39 2.54 -14.76 -22.74
C ARG A 39 1.71 -13.50 -22.99
N GLY A 40 1.81 -12.53 -22.08
CA GLY A 40 1.13 -11.24 -22.17
C GLY A 40 -0.10 -11.14 -21.25
N GLU A 41 -0.67 -12.26 -20.83
CA GLU A 41 -1.75 -12.26 -19.83
C GLU A 41 -1.23 -11.91 -18.43
N ASP A 42 -0.01 -12.34 -18.11
CA ASP A 42 0.65 -12.12 -16.82
C ASP A 42 0.65 -10.66 -16.37
N ASP A 43 0.70 -9.70 -17.31
CA ASP A 43 0.90 -8.29 -16.99
C ASP A 43 -0.32 -7.66 -16.31
N ALA A 44 -1.52 -8.23 -16.50
CA ALA A 44 -2.74 -7.85 -15.79
C ALA A 44 -2.79 -8.39 -14.35
N PHE A 45 -1.91 -9.32 -13.98
CA PHE A 45 -1.91 -9.95 -12.66
C PHE A 45 -0.78 -9.46 -11.76
N ARG A 46 -1.04 -9.45 -10.46
CA ARG A 46 -0.03 -9.24 -9.41
C ARG A 46 -0.22 -10.28 -8.32
N VAL A 47 0.85 -10.54 -7.57
CA VAL A 47 0.79 -11.40 -6.38
C VAL A 47 1.07 -10.54 -5.17
N GLU A 48 0.17 -10.56 -4.20
CA GLU A 48 0.37 -9.97 -2.89
C GLU A 48 0.83 -11.07 -1.93
N ILE A 49 2.01 -10.87 -1.33
CA ILE A 49 2.61 -11.78 -0.35
C ILE A 49 2.39 -11.19 1.04
N MET A 50 1.87 -12.01 1.95
CA MET A 50 1.64 -11.68 3.35
C MET A 50 2.41 -12.65 4.23
N VAL A 51 3.25 -12.13 5.12
CA VAL A 51 3.94 -12.95 6.14
C VAL A 51 3.43 -12.56 7.51
N GLY A 52 3.01 -13.53 8.29
CA GLY A 52 2.38 -13.29 9.59
C GLY A 52 2.26 -14.55 10.43
N LYS A 53 1.45 -14.50 11.48
CA LYS A 53 1.11 -15.66 12.29
C LYS A 53 -0.27 -15.49 12.91
N GLU A 54 -0.94 -16.59 13.19
CA GLU A 54 -2.19 -16.58 13.94
C GLU A 54 -1.92 -16.26 15.42
N VAL A 55 -2.56 -15.22 15.94
CA VAL A 55 -2.49 -14.82 17.35
C VAL A 55 -3.88 -14.46 17.86
N LEU A 56 -4.08 -14.61 19.16
CA LEU A 56 -5.28 -14.10 19.82
C LEU A 56 -5.15 -12.57 19.94
N THR A 57 -6.14 -11.85 19.43
CA THR A 57 -6.25 -10.39 19.50
C THR A 57 -7.54 -10.00 20.21
N ASP A 58 -7.68 -8.72 20.58
CA ASP A 58 -8.89 -8.20 21.20
C ASP A 58 -10.04 -7.93 20.22
N GLY A 59 -9.81 -8.14 18.90
CA GLY A 59 -10.80 -7.94 17.85
C GLY A 59 -11.16 -6.48 17.55
N VAL A 60 -10.58 -5.52 18.26
CA VAL A 60 -10.87 -4.09 18.12
C VAL A 60 -9.66 -3.34 17.59
N ASN A 61 -8.48 -3.66 18.11
CA ASN A 61 -7.26 -3.01 17.71
C ASN A 61 -6.70 -3.56 16.41
N LEU A 62 -6.22 -2.65 15.56
CA LEU A 62 -5.47 -3.02 14.37
C LEU A 62 -4.05 -3.38 14.78
N VAL A 63 -3.74 -4.68 14.76
CA VAL A 63 -2.42 -5.22 15.08
C VAL A 63 -1.67 -5.53 13.78
N ARG A 64 -0.40 -5.14 13.70
CA ARG A 64 0.51 -5.43 12.57
C ARG A 64 1.88 -5.82 13.08
N LEU A 65 2.61 -6.66 12.34
CA LEU A 65 4.01 -6.93 12.64
C LEU A 65 4.90 -5.83 12.04
N GLY A 66 5.98 -5.48 12.74
CA GLY A 66 6.93 -4.45 12.30
C GLY A 66 7.90 -4.89 11.20
N GLY A 67 7.93 -6.18 10.85
CA GLY A 67 8.80 -6.71 9.80
C GLY A 67 8.43 -6.21 8.40
N THR A 68 9.39 -6.27 7.48
CA THR A 68 9.22 -5.93 6.06
C THR A 68 9.63 -7.11 5.20
N ILE A 69 8.92 -7.35 4.11
CA ILE A 69 9.29 -8.36 3.11
C ILE A 69 10.14 -7.67 2.04
N GLU A 70 11.39 -8.09 1.88
CA GLU A 70 12.35 -7.48 0.95
C GLU A 70 12.73 -8.44 -0.18
N PRO A 71 12.85 -7.95 -1.43
CA PRO A 71 13.42 -8.73 -2.52
C PRO A 71 14.94 -8.87 -2.35
N ARG A 72 15.44 -10.06 -2.65
CA ARG A 72 16.86 -10.40 -2.75
C ARG A 72 17.15 -11.03 -4.11
N THR A 73 18.31 -10.71 -4.66
CA THR A 73 18.77 -11.30 -5.92
C THR A 73 19.69 -12.48 -5.61
N LEU A 74 19.41 -13.63 -6.22
CA LEU A 74 20.26 -14.81 -6.17
C LEU A 74 21.43 -14.65 -7.13
N THR A 75 22.62 -14.39 -6.60
CA THR A 75 23.85 -14.20 -7.36
C THR A 75 24.15 -15.41 -8.24
N GLY A 76 24.52 -15.17 -9.51
CA GLY A 76 24.82 -16.20 -10.49
C GLY A 76 23.62 -16.69 -11.32
N TRP A 77 22.41 -16.58 -10.78
CA TRP A 77 21.18 -16.99 -11.48
C TRP A 77 20.32 -15.81 -11.95
N GLY A 78 20.40 -14.68 -11.23
CA GLY A 78 19.55 -13.51 -11.49
C GLY A 78 18.09 -13.70 -11.06
N TYR A 79 17.77 -14.76 -10.31
CA TYR A 79 16.44 -14.97 -9.74
C TYR A 79 16.21 -14.07 -8.52
N THR A 80 14.95 -13.75 -8.27
CA THR A 80 14.54 -13.01 -7.07
C THR A 80 13.91 -13.98 -6.08
N TYR A 81 14.32 -13.88 -4.81
CA TYR A 81 13.62 -14.45 -3.66
C TYR A 81 13.28 -13.34 -2.68
N TYR A 82 12.52 -13.66 -1.65
CA TYR A 82 12.08 -12.69 -0.67
C TYR A 82 12.48 -13.12 0.73
N GLU A 83 12.86 -12.17 1.57
CA GLU A 83 13.20 -12.39 2.98
C GLU A 83 12.43 -11.43 3.86
N VAL A 84 12.14 -11.83 5.09
CA VAL A 84 11.61 -10.89 6.10
C VAL A 84 12.74 -10.27 6.89
N THR A 85 12.79 -8.94 6.89
CA THR A 85 13.74 -8.12 7.65
C THR A 85 13.02 -7.28 8.70
N GLY A 86 13.77 -6.72 9.65
CA GLY A 86 13.24 -5.79 10.65
C GLY A 86 12.74 -6.46 11.94
N PRO A 87 12.10 -5.69 12.84
CA PRO A 87 11.72 -6.17 14.16
C PRO A 87 10.55 -7.15 14.11
N SER A 88 10.61 -8.16 14.98
CA SER A 88 9.51 -9.13 15.18
C SER A 88 8.36 -8.60 16.04
N ALA A 89 8.53 -7.40 16.63
CA ALA A 89 7.54 -6.78 17.50
C ALA A 89 6.27 -6.39 16.74
N ALA A 90 5.13 -6.57 17.39
CA ALA A 90 3.84 -6.12 16.87
C ALA A 90 3.55 -4.68 17.30
N MET A 91 2.93 -3.93 16.40
CA MET A 91 2.36 -2.60 16.64
C MET A 91 0.84 -2.74 16.69
N SER A 92 0.20 -1.99 17.58
CA SER A 92 -1.25 -2.01 17.77
C SER A 92 -1.78 -0.59 17.91
N THR A 93 -3.00 -0.35 17.45
CA THR A 93 -3.75 0.84 17.89
C THR A 93 -4.04 0.77 19.40
N MET A 94 -4.50 1.89 19.97
CA MET A 94 -4.81 2.02 21.40
C MET A 94 -6.31 2.31 21.63
N MET A 95 -7.18 1.61 20.92
CA MET A 95 -8.62 1.66 21.17
C MET A 95 -8.96 0.83 22.40
N ALA A 96 -9.95 1.27 23.18
CA ALA A 96 -10.45 0.53 24.32
C ALA A 96 -11.46 -0.53 23.85
N PRO A 97 -11.20 -1.83 24.04
CA PRO A 97 -12.20 -2.86 23.75
C PRO A 97 -13.35 -2.80 24.75
N PRO A 98 -14.58 -3.22 24.37
CA PRO A 98 -15.68 -3.35 25.31
C PRO A 98 -15.34 -4.27 26.50
N PRO A 99 -15.87 -3.99 27.71
CA PRO A 99 -15.67 -4.87 28.85
C PRO A 99 -16.17 -6.30 28.56
N GLY A 100 -15.32 -7.30 28.81
CA GLY A 100 -15.65 -8.70 28.58
C GLY A 100 -15.63 -9.15 27.12
N ALA A 101 -15.10 -8.35 26.20
CA ALA A 101 -14.90 -8.77 24.82
C ALA A 101 -14.01 -10.02 24.75
N PRO A 102 -14.42 -11.09 24.04
CA PRO A 102 -13.62 -12.29 23.92
C PRO A 102 -12.41 -12.04 23.01
N MET A 103 -11.31 -12.73 23.28
CA MET A 103 -10.19 -12.74 22.34
C MET A 103 -10.58 -13.52 21.08
N VAL A 104 -10.15 -13.03 19.93
CA VAL A 104 -10.40 -13.65 18.63
C VAL A 104 -9.09 -14.07 17.99
N GLN A 105 -9.06 -15.25 17.37
CA GLN A 105 -7.92 -15.68 16.57
C GLN A 105 -7.86 -14.82 15.31
N SER A 106 -6.71 -14.23 15.03
CA SER A 106 -6.51 -13.35 13.89
C SER A 106 -5.10 -13.47 13.34
N PHE A 107 -5.01 -13.45 12.00
CA PHE A 107 -3.75 -13.44 11.30
C PHE A 107 -3.13 -12.05 11.33
N VAL A 108 -2.09 -11.88 12.15
CA VAL A 108 -1.36 -10.63 12.26
C VAL A 108 -0.14 -10.69 11.35
N ALA A 109 -0.13 -9.81 10.35
CA ALA A 109 0.86 -9.79 9.29
C ALA A 109 1.76 -8.54 9.31
N ALA A 110 2.94 -8.68 8.73
CA ALA A 110 3.78 -7.57 8.30
C ALA A 110 3.12 -6.79 7.17
N SER A 111 3.73 -5.67 6.77
CA SER A 111 3.31 -4.95 5.56
C SER A 111 3.39 -5.88 4.34
N PRO A 112 2.29 -6.04 3.59
CA PRO A 112 2.27 -6.94 2.44
C PRO A 112 3.12 -6.42 1.30
N LEU A 113 3.69 -7.32 0.51
CA LEU A 113 4.48 -6.98 -0.67
C LEU A 113 3.75 -7.39 -1.94
N HIS A 114 3.54 -6.43 -2.84
CA HIS A 114 3.02 -6.69 -4.17
C HIS A 114 4.16 -6.97 -5.14
N VAL A 115 4.14 -8.12 -5.79
CA VAL A 115 5.15 -8.57 -6.75
C VAL A 115 4.51 -8.84 -8.11
N ARG A 116 5.32 -8.81 -9.16
CA ARG A 116 4.88 -9.12 -10.51
C ARG A 116 4.45 -10.59 -10.59
N TYR A 117 3.37 -10.85 -11.30
CA TYR A 117 2.98 -12.21 -11.64
C TYR A 117 3.90 -12.78 -12.73
N ASN A 118 4.49 -13.94 -12.49
CA ASN A 118 5.32 -14.65 -13.45
C ASN A 118 5.13 -16.15 -13.28
N SER A 119 4.32 -16.75 -14.13
CA SER A 119 4.00 -18.19 -14.03
C SER A 119 5.15 -19.13 -14.38
N ARG A 120 6.28 -18.62 -14.87
CA ARG A 120 7.46 -19.42 -15.30
C ARG A 120 8.48 -19.65 -14.20
N LEU A 121 8.38 -18.91 -13.10
CA LEU A 121 9.31 -19.03 -11.98
C LEU A 121 8.51 -19.12 -10.67
N PRO A 122 8.89 -20.02 -9.76
CA PRO A 122 8.31 -20.05 -8.43
C PRO A 122 8.74 -18.80 -7.65
N ILE A 123 7.86 -18.33 -6.78
CA ILE A 123 8.18 -17.31 -5.79
C ILE A 123 8.69 -18.04 -4.54
N VAL A 124 9.89 -17.71 -4.08
CA VAL A 124 10.50 -18.29 -2.88
C VAL A 124 10.60 -17.23 -1.79
N VAL A 125 10.08 -17.53 -0.60
CA VAL A 125 10.05 -16.60 0.54
C VAL A 125 10.68 -17.27 1.75
N TYR A 126 11.74 -16.69 2.29
CA TYR A 126 12.38 -17.11 3.53
C TYR A 126 11.82 -16.30 4.70
N VAL A 127 11.36 -17.02 5.72
CA VAL A 127 10.72 -16.43 6.90
C VAL A 127 11.28 -17.06 8.16
N PRO A 128 11.39 -16.32 9.27
CA PRO A 128 11.72 -16.91 10.56
C PRO A 128 10.75 -18.04 10.92
N ARG A 129 11.24 -19.08 11.60
CA ARG A 129 10.41 -20.21 12.04
C ARG A 129 9.20 -19.74 12.86
N GLY A 130 8.05 -20.37 12.62
CA GLY A 130 6.80 -20.07 13.33
C GLY A 130 6.00 -18.92 12.72
N TYR A 131 6.41 -18.41 11.56
CA TYR A 131 5.60 -17.54 10.72
C TYR A 131 5.02 -18.34 9.54
N GLU A 132 3.85 -17.90 9.09
CA GLU A 132 3.14 -18.41 7.93
C GLU A 132 3.25 -17.43 6.76
N VAL A 133 3.24 -17.98 5.54
CA VAL A 133 3.14 -17.20 4.30
C VAL A 133 1.77 -17.43 3.68
N ARG A 134 1.03 -16.34 3.47
CA ARG A 134 -0.21 -16.31 2.69
C ARG A 134 0.00 -15.48 1.44
N TYR A 135 -0.77 -15.75 0.39
CA TYR A 135 -0.73 -14.95 -0.82
C TYR A 135 -2.11 -14.74 -1.41
N ARG A 136 -2.24 -13.67 -2.19
CA ARG A 136 -3.43 -13.39 -3.00
C ARG A 136 -3.00 -13.00 -4.41
N ILE A 137 -3.75 -13.46 -5.40
CA ILE A 137 -3.58 -13.02 -6.79
C ILE A 137 -4.56 -11.88 -7.03
N TRP A 138 -4.03 -10.75 -7.47
CA TRP A 138 -4.79 -9.59 -7.90
C TRP A 138 -4.84 -9.56 -9.41
N GLN A 139 -5.97 -9.11 -9.96
CA GLN A 139 -6.17 -8.91 -11.39
C GLN A 139 -6.64 -7.48 -11.62
N ALA A 140 -5.96 -6.78 -12.53
CA ALA A 140 -6.38 -5.48 -13.01
C ALA A 140 -7.56 -5.63 -13.98
N PRO A 141 -8.48 -4.64 -14.04
CA PRO A 141 -9.45 -4.57 -15.12
C PRO A 141 -8.74 -4.37 -16.47
N GLU A 142 -9.41 -4.75 -17.56
CA GLU A 142 -8.85 -4.66 -18.91
C GLU A 142 -8.54 -3.21 -19.33
N THR A 143 -9.39 -2.27 -18.91
CA THR A 143 -9.29 -0.86 -19.30
C THR A 143 -8.76 -0.01 -18.14
N ALA A 144 -7.76 0.82 -18.44
CA ALA A 144 -7.34 1.91 -17.56
C ALA A 144 -8.20 3.16 -17.82
N GLU A 145 -8.60 3.83 -16.75
CA GLU A 145 -9.31 5.11 -16.84
C GLU A 145 -8.34 6.29 -16.81
N LYS A 146 -8.69 7.34 -17.55
CA LYS A 146 -7.94 8.59 -17.54
C LYS A 146 -8.41 9.46 -16.37
N ALA A 147 -7.50 9.83 -15.49
CA ALA A 147 -7.80 10.81 -14.44
C ALA A 147 -8.05 12.20 -15.04
N GLU A 148 -9.05 12.91 -14.52
CA GLU A 148 -9.26 14.32 -14.80
C GLU A 148 -8.24 15.17 -14.04
N ARG A 149 -7.81 16.29 -14.65
CA ARG A 149 -6.94 17.25 -13.97
C ARG A 149 -7.78 18.02 -12.94
N GLY A 150 -7.50 17.83 -11.66
CA GLY A 150 -8.08 18.67 -10.61
C GLY A 150 -7.49 20.08 -10.64
N GLU A 151 -8.35 21.11 -10.55
CA GLU A 151 -7.93 22.48 -10.24
C GLU A 151 -7.88 22.64 -8.70
N PRO A 152 -6.78 23.15 -8.12
CA PRO A 152 -6.72 23.39 -6.69
C PRO A 152 -7.82 24.36 -6.23
N PRO A 153 -8.42 24.19 -5.04
CA PRO A 153 -9.43 25.11 -4.51
C PRO A 153 -8.86 26.46 -4.04
N TRP A 154 -7.55 26.67 -4.14
CA TRP A 154 -6.86 27.88 -3.69
C TRP A 154 -6.46 28.76 -4.88
N PRO A 155 -6.49 30.10 -4.75
CA PRO A 155 -6.09 30.99 -5.84
C PRO A 155 -4.63 30.76 -6.21
N ASN A 156 -4.35 30.81 -7.51
CA ASN A 156 -2.98 30.80 -8.01
C ASN A 156 -2.21 32.04 -7.53
N SER A 157 -0.88 32.04 -7.70
CA SER A 157 0.01 33.14 -7.30
C SER A 157 -0.35 34.51 -7.91
N ASN A 158 -1.24 34.54 -8.90
CA ASN A 158 -1.71 35.75 -9.58
C ASN A 158 -3.06 36.23 -9.04
N GLY A 159 -3.60 35.61 -7.97
CA GLY A 159 -4.86 36.00 -7.33
C GLY A 159 -6.11 35.77 -8.18
N ALA A 160 -5.99 35.09 -9.31
CA ALA A 160 -7.12 34.81 -10.19
C ALA A 160 -7.91 33.60 -9.67
N LEU A 161 -9.18 33.81 -9.33
CA LEU A 161 -10.14 32.72 -9.15
C LEU A 161 -10.40 32.11 -10.53
N SER A 162 -10.06 30.84 -10.71
CA SER A 162 -10.41 30.09 -11.90
C SER A 162 -11.93 29.92 -11.95
N GLY A 163 -12.52 30.27 -13.09
CA GLY A 163 -13.94 30.50 -13.26
C GLY A 163 -14.82 29.30 -12.94
N GLY A 164 -15.72 29.50 -11.98
CA GLY A 164 -16.97 28.77 -11.85
C GLY A 164 -18.03 29.78 -11.42
N SER A 165 -19.11 29.92 -12.18
CA SER A 165 -20.24 30.82 -11.89
C SER A 165 -21.11 30.29 -10.74
N GLY A 166 -20.48 29.86 -9.64
CA GLY A 166 -21.13 29.54 -8.38
C GLY A 166 -21.12 30.78 -7.50
N HIS A 167 -22.30 31.23 -7.07
CA HIS A 167 -22.42 32.32 -6.11
C HIS A 167 -21.87 31.85 -4.75
N PHE A 168 -20.59 32.12 -4.48
CA PHE A 168 -19.98 31.87 -3.17
C PHE A 168 -20.16 33.11 -2.29
N THR A 169 -21.03 33.02 -1.29
CA THR A 169 -21.09 33.99 -0.20
C THR A 169 -19.85 33.81 0.68
N PHE A 170 -18.91 34.74 0.56
CA PHE A 170 -17.76 34.81 1.46
C PHE A 170 -18.25 35.28 2.84
N PHE A 171 -18.23 34.38 3.83
CA PHE A 171 -18.34 34.76 5.24
C PHE A 171 -16.92 35.02 5.77
N PRO A 172 -16.49 36.28 5.94
CA PRO A 172 -15.21 36.55 6.56
C PRO A 172 -15.22 36.04 8.02
N PRO A 173 -14.08 35.54 8.53
CA PRO A 173 -13.94 35.27 9.95
C PRO A 173 -14.15 36.57 10.75
N ALA A 174 -14.82 36.45 11.90
CA ALA A 174 -15.16 37.60 12.75
C ALA A 174 -13.88 38.37 13.15
N GLY A 175 -13.82 39.66 12.79
CA GLY A 175 -12.73 40.58 13.18
C GLY A 175 -12.03 41.32 12.03
N TRP A 176 -12.34 41.02 10.76
CA TRP A 176 -11.84 41.79 9.61
C TRP A 176 -12.88 42.78 9.09
N SER A 177 -12.66 44.07 9.34
CA SER A 177 -13.40 45.16 8.70
C SER A 177 -12.82 45.44 7.31
N ILE A 178 -13.67 45.34 6.29
CA ILE A 178 -13.33 45.71 4.91
C ILE A 178 -13.23 47.25 4.85
N MET A 179 -12.03 47.78 4.62
CA MET A 179 -11.87 49.22 4.33
C MET A 179 -12.56 49.54 3.00
N SER A 180 -13.41 50.57 3.00
CA SER A 180 -14.15 51.02 1.82
C SER A 180 -13.18 51.45 0.68
N PRO A 181 -13.50 51.21 -0.60
CA PRO A 181 -12.65 51.57 -1.74
C PRO A 181 -12.23 53.04 -1.77
N ALA A 182 -13.02 53.94 -1.18
CA ALA A 182 -12.73 55.37 -1.10
C ALA A 182 -11.46 55.68 -0.29
N THR A 183 -11.07 54.83 0.66
CA THR A 183 -9.90 55.05 1.53
C THR A 183 -8.58 54.65 0.84
N GLN A 184 -8.60 53.68 -0.09
CA GLN A 184 -7.39 53.23 -0.79
C GLN A 184 -6.89 54.25 -1.83
N SER A 185 -7.79 55.05 -2.42
CA SER A 185 -7.41 56.06 -3.42
C SER A 185 -6.72 57.30 -2.83
N ALA A 186 -6.76 57.51 -1.51
CA ALA A 186 -6.11 58.64 -0.84
C ALA A 186 -4.62 58.38 -0.53
N MET A 187 -4.21 57.11 -0.38
CA MET A 187 -2.84 56.77 0.02
C MET A 187 -1.85 56.73 -1.16
N ARG A 188 -2.34 56.64 -2.40
CA ARG A 188 -1.52 56.61 -3.63
C ARG A 188 -1.13 58.00 -4.18
N ARG A 189 -1.61 59.09 -3.59
CA ARG A 189 -1.36 60.48 -4.05
C ARG A 189 -0.50 61.32 -3.08
N GLY A 190 0.25 60.68 -2.18
CA GLY A 190 1.01 61.36 -1.12
C GLY A 190 2.55 61.23 -1.16
N CYS A 191 3.14 60.49 -2.11
CA CYS A 191 4.60 60.38 -2.19
C CYS A 191 5.12 61.20 -3.37
N GLY A 192 5.30 62.51 -3.12
CA GLY A 192 5.96 63.44 -4.03
C GLY A 192 7.48 63.20 -4.09
N THR A 193 8.03 63.53 -5.26
CA THR A 193 9.44 63.65 -5.58
C THR A 193 10.21 64.51 -4.58
N PHE A 194 11.35 64.03 -4.10
CA PHE A 194 12.44 64.87 -3.61
C PHE A 194 13.60 64.73 -4.60
N SER A 195 14.06 65.88 -5.10
CA SER A 195 15.28 66.06 -5.89
C SER A 195 16.54 65.79 -5.08
#